data_AF-A0A3D4YZD8-F1
#
_entry.id   AF-A0A3D4YZD8-F1
#
_cell.length_a   1.000
_cell.length_b   1.000
_cell.length_c   1.000
_cell.angle_alpha   90.00
_cell.angle_beta   90.00
_cell.angle_gamma   90.00
#
_symmetry.space_group_name_H-M   'P 1'
#
loop_
_entity.id
_entity.type
_entity.pdbx_description
1 polymer ?
#
loop_
_entity_poly.entity_id
_entity_poly.type
_entity_poly.pdbx_seq_one_letter_code
_entity_poly.pdbx_strand_id
1 'polypeptide(L)'
;MRADMGLRKLSSILIGFTALFSLGLGQSPLHAEPLTASSKIPPLPESRGSGPALGSEQVTPYTVVGEKKFSNYKVEIQQRMTVAKFPRVESMKVRIIPNEGGSVTTFTGTWVNFDPKAFVIDWQGKPLDLDGDGIEDLVLQNYSGGGHCCYNYVIYSLAKPLHKLGDLPMRDCGEKISFEDLNGDKKLELLSCNPDFIYLGDQPYSESPFPPAIYTLKNGQYRRADREFKQVFLDDIQEQREALSKAYRPANVLQIVADYLVLGEEATAWKEFDALYQGADKEKIRQQLLRLVSPR
;
A
#
# COMPACT_ATOMS: atom_id res chain seq x y z
N MET A 1 -45.72 -11.81 -4.53
CA MET A 1 -44.68 -11.57 -3.52
C MET A 1 -43.37 -11.34 -4.25
N ARG A 2 -42.98 -10.08 -4.47
CA ARG A 2 -41.70 -9.68 -5.06
C ARG A 2 -40.80 -9.25 -3.90
N ALA A 3 -39.63 -9.86 -3.80
CA ALA A 3 -38.60 -9.47 -2.84
C ALA A 3 -37.86 -8.26 -3.39
N ASP A 4 -37.81 -7.22 -2.56
CA ASP A 4 -37.16 -5.93 -2.79
C ASP A 4 -35.71 -6.07 -2.32
N MET A 5 -34.76 -6.20 -3.26
CA MET A 5 -33.33 -6.14 -2.96
C MET A 5 -32.88 -4.69 -3.15
N GLY A 6 -32.73 -3.98 -2.02
CA GLY A 6 -32.21 -2.63 -1.99
C GLY A 6 -30.77 -2.57 -2.48
N LEU A 7 -30.56 -1.93 -3.63
CA LEU A 7 -29.25 -1.41 -4.04
C LEU A 7 -28.77 -0.41 -2.97
N ARG A 8 -27.75 -0.78 -2.20
CA ARG A 8 -26.91 0.21 -1.52
C ARG A 8 -25.90 0.73 -2.54
N LYS A 9 -26.04 2.02 -2.88
CA LYS A 9 -25.05 2.77 -3.66
C LYS A 9 -23.72 2.73 -2.92
N LEU A 10 -22.69 2.18 -3.54
CA LEU A 10 -21.30 2.48 -3.21
C LEU A 10 -21.12 3.98 -3.45
N SER A 11 -20.89 4.73 -2.36
CA SER A 11 -20.59 6.16 -2.45
C SER A 11 -19.19 6.31 -3.00
N SER A 12 -19.08 6.74 -4.26
CA SER A 12 -17.84 7.15 -4.89
C SER A 12 -17.22 8.31 -4.09
N ILE A 13 -16.09 8.06 -3.42
CA ILE A 13 -15.30 9.13 -2.80
C ILE A 13 -14.26 9.58 -3.82
N LEU A 14 -14.58 10.71 -4.43
CA LEU A 14 -13.72 11.50 -5.29
C LEU A 14 -12.56 12.09 -4.45
N ILE A 15 -11.35 11.53 -4.55
CA ILE A 15 -10.14 12.20 -4.07
C ILE A 15 -9.75 13.25 -5.12
N GLY A 16 -10.35 14.43 -5.01
CA GLY A 16 -10.06 15.57 -5.88
C GLY A 16 -8.73 16.24 -5.52
N PHE A 17 -7.72 16.08 -6.37
CA PHE A 17 -6.54 16.94 -6.39
C PHE A 17 -6.90 18.25 -7.09
N THR A 18 -7.06 19.33 -6.32
CA THR A 18 -7.18 20.69 -6.86
C THR A 18 -5.82 21.36 -6.79
N ALA A 19 -5.05 21.32 -7.89
CA ALA A 19 -3.86 22.15 -8.04
C ALA A 19 -4.28 23.51 -8.61
N LEU A 20 -4.27 24.55 -7.78
CA LEU A 20 -4.32 25.93 -8.27
C LEU A 20 -2.96 26.27 -8.91
N PHE A 21 -2.93 26.33 -10.24
CA PHE A 21 -1.88 27.02 -10.98
C PHE A 21 -2.42 28.40 -11.40
N SER A 22 -1.95 29.45 -10.73
CA SER A 22 -2.11 30.82 -11.23
C SER A 22 -1.07 31.09 -12.31
N LEU A 23 -1.58 31.48 -13.48
CA LEU A 23 -0.83 32.01 -14.61
C LEU A 23 -0.10 33.30 -14.23
N GLY A 24 1.22 33.30 -14.41
CA GLY A 24 2.05 34.50 -14.48
C GLY A 24 2.83 34.46 -15.79
N LEU A 25 2.33 35.17 -16.79
CA LEU A 25 2.99 35.42 -18.07
C LEU A 25 4.29 36.23 -17.86
N GLY A 26 5.38 35.76 -18.45
CA GLY A 26 6.63 36.50 -18.56
C GLY A 26 7.45 35.95 -19.72
N GLN A 27 7.22 36.50 -20.92
CA GLN A 27 8.04 36.26 -22.11
C GLN A 27 9.42 36.94 -21.95
N SER A 28 10.49 36.24 -22.35
CA SER A 28 11.58 36.83 -23.14
C SER A 28 12.44 35.73 -23.77
N PRO A 29 13.02 35.99 -24.96
CA PRO A 29 13.56 34.95 -25.84
C PRO A 29 15.06 34.74 -25.59
N LEU A 30 15.52 33.49 -25.70
CA LEU A 30 16.93 33.20 -25.88
C LEU A 30 17.13 32.26 -27.06
N HIS A 31 17.97 32.75 -27.97
CA HIS A 31 18.44 32.12 -29.19
C HIS A 31 18.91 30.67 -28.97
N ALA A 32 18.51 29.79 -29.89
CA ALA A 32 19.11 28.47 -30.06
C ALA A 32 20.15 28.52 -31.19
N GLU A 33 21.41 28.27 -30.85
CA GLU A 33 22.43 27.79 -31.80
C GLU A 33 22.72 26.30 -31.54
N PRO A 34 23.15 25.55 -32.57
CA PRO A 34 23.18 24.09 -32.53
C PRO A 34 24.48 23.59 -31.88
N LEU A 35 24.36 22.72 -30.88
CA LEU A 35 25.50 22.01 -30.31
C LEU A 35 25.79 20.74 -31.11
N THR A 36 26.85 20.81 -31.91
CA THR A 36 27.58 19.66 -32.46
C THR A 36 28.22 18.84 -31.34
N ALA A 37 28.09 17.51 -31.44
CA ALA A 37 28.72 16.55 -30.56
C ALA A 37 30.26 16.62 -30.61
N SER A 38 30.90 16.66 -29.44
CA SER A 38 32.31 16.27 -29.28
C SER A 38 32.52 15.69 -27.88
N SER A 39 32.91 14.41 -27.86
CA SER A 39 33.15 13.64 -26.65
C SER A 39 34.51 14.01 -26.06
N LYS A 40 34.55 14.53 -24.83
CA LYS A 40 35.67 14.36 -23.88
C LYS A 40 35.11 14.41 -22.45
N ILE A 41 35.00 13.24 -21.83
CA ILE A 41 34.68 13.10 -20.41
C ILE A 41 35.92 13.58 -19.62
N PRO A 42 35.81 14.59 -18.73
CA PRO A 42 36.92 14.95 -17.83
C PRO A 42 37.15 13.81 -16.82
N PRO A 43 38.41 13.53 -16.43
CA PRO A 43 38.70 12.53 -15.42
C PRO A 43 38.05 12.91 -14.08
N LEU A 44 37.52 11.91 -13.39
CA LEU A 44 36.98 12.02 -12.04
C LEU A 44 37.99 12.70 -11.11
N PRO A 45 37.57 13.66 -10.28
CA PRO A 45 38.46 14.26 -9.29
C PRO A 45 38.96 13.17 -8.33
N GLU A 46 40.28 13.19 -8.09
CA GLU A 46 40.97 12.35 -7.13
C GLU A 46 40.27 12.36 -5.76
N SER A 47 40.31 11.20 -5.11
CA SER A 47 39.71 10.92 -3.82
C SER A 47 39.88 12.08 -2.83
N ARG A 48 38.78 12.73 -2.48
CA ARG A 48 38.73 13.64 -1.33
C ARG A 48 39.20 12.87 -0.10
N GLY A 49 40.21 13.43 0.56
CA GLY A 49 40.81 12.88 1.77
C GLY A 49 39.76 12.52 2.82
N SER A 50 40.13 11.54 3.64
CA SER A 50 39.39 11.11 4.83
C SER A 50 38.99 12.32 5.67
N GLY A 51 37.71 12.69 5.58
CA GLY A 51 37.08 13.58 6.54
C GLY A 51 37.25 13.02 7.97
N PRO A 52 37.15 13.87 9.00
CA PRO A 52 37.31 13.44 10.38
C PRO A 52 36.39 12.25 10.65
N ALA A 53 36.91 11.23 11.34
CA ALA A 53 36.14 10.09 11.78
C ALA A 53 34.84 10.59 12.42
N LEU A 54 33.70 10.23 11.83
CA LEU A 54 32.40 10.45 12.45
C LEU A 54 32.49 9.85 13.86
N GLY A 55 32.39 10.71 14.87
CA GLY A 55 32.39 10.27 16.27
C GLY A 55 31.35 9.17 16.43
N SER A 56 31.68 8.13 17.20
CA SER A 56 30.82 6.98 17.45
C SER A 56 29.38 7.41 17.75
N GLU A 57 28.45 7.08 16.85
CA GLU A 57 27.04 7.36 17.06
C GLU A 57 26.58 6.66 18.35
N GLN A 58 26.05 7.42 19.31
CA GLN A 58 25.49 6.86 20.54
C GLN A 58 24.02 6.53 20.31
N VAL A 59 23.57 5.35 20.74
CA VAL A 59 22.16 4.94 20.68
C VAL A 59 21.54 5.02 22.07
N THR A 60 20.37 5.65 22.20
CA THR A 60 19.67 5.76 23.48
C THR A 60 19.08 4.41 23.93
N PRO A 61 18.80 4.21 25.23
CA PRO A 61 17.87 3.18 25.68
C PRO A 61 16.47 3.36 25.07
N TYR A 62 15.67 2.29 25.09
CA TYR A 62 14.27 2.36 24.71
C TYR A 62 13.46 3.17 25.73
N THR A 63 12.63 4.09 25.24
CA THR A 63 11.67 4.86 26.04
C THR A 63 10.26 4.67 25.50
N VAL A 64 9.26 4.61 26.38
CA VAL A 64 7.84 4.50 25.97
C VAL A 64 7.39 5.82 25.37
N VAL A 65 6.83 5.77 24.17
CA VAL A 65 6.32 6.94 23.43
C VAL A 65 4.86 6.82 23.03
N GLY A 66 4.28 5.64 23.19
CA GLY A 66 2.84 5.42 23.07
C GLY A 66 2.40 4.28 23.96
N GLU A 67 1.19 4.38 24.52
CA GLU A 67 0.55 3.30 25.26
C GLU A 67 -0.94 3.30 24.94
N LYS A 68 -1.52 2.11 24.75
CA LYS A 68 -2.97 1.90 24.68
C LYS A 68 -3.36 0.72 25.55
N LYS A 69 -4.46 0.87 26.31
CA LYS A 69 -5.03 -0.19 27.13
C LYS A 69 -6.23 -0.79 26.41
N PHE A 70 -6.26 -2.10 26.35
CA PHE A 70 -7.35 -2.93 25.85
C PHE A 70 -7.89 -3.78 26.99
N SER A 71 -9.01 -4.47 26.74
CA SER A 71 -9.68 -5.33 27.75
C SER A 71 -8.73 -6.36 28.34
N ASN A 72 -8.00 -7.10 27.49
CA ASN A 72 -7.14 -8.21 27.89
C ASN A 72 -5.65 -7.86 27.95
N TYR A 73 -5.24 -6.77 27.28
CA TYR A 73 -3.84 -6.44 27.06
C TYR A 73 -3.57 -4.93 27.23
N LYS A 74 -2.32 -4.61 27.54
CA LYS A 74 -1.73 -3.29 27.41
C LYS A 74 -0.70 -3.33 26.30
N VAL A 75 -0.73 -2.36 25.38
CA VAL A 75 0.24 -2.27 24.30
C VAL A 75 1.07 -1.02 24.45
N GLU A 76 2.40 -1.17 24.47
CA GLU A 76 3.37 -0.07 24.54
C GLU A 76 4.14 0.02 23.22
N ILE A 77 4.31 1.23 22.69
CA ILE A 77 5.30 1.55 21.68
C ILE A 77 6.49 2.20 22.39
N GLN A 78 7.66 1.62 22.21
CA GLN A 78 8.92 2.12 22.68
C GLN A 78 9.77 2.57 21.49
N GLN A 79 10.51 3.66 21.63
CA GLN A 79 11.47 4.09 20.61
C GLN A 79 12.86 4.20 21.23
N ARG A 80 13.88 4.04 20.39
CA ARG A 80 15.23 4.50 20.70
C ARG A 80 15.77 5.32 19.54
N MET A 81 16.66 6.25 19.84
CA MET A 81 17.19 7.20 18.88
C MET A 81 18.69 7.08 18.76
N THR A 82 19.21 7.44 17.59
CA THR A 82 20.63 7.68 17.40
C THR A 82 20.92 9.15 17.72
N VAL A 83 21.85 9.39 18.64
CA VAL A 83 22.32 10.69 19.10
C VAL A 83 23.50 11.11 18.23
N ALA A 84 23.19 11.83 17.17
CA ALA A 84 24.15 12.42 16.24
C ALA A 84 23.75 13.87 15.92
N LYS A 85 24.48 14.54 15.03
CA LYS A 85 24.17 15.90 14.55
C LYS A 85 22.72 16.04 14.06
N PHE A 86 22.14 14.94 13.55
CA PHE A 86 20.73 14.84 13.18
C PHE A 86 20.14 13.61 13.87
N PRO A 87 19.48 13.77 15.04
CA PRO A 87 18.85 12.66 15.73
C PRO A 87 17.78 12.00 14.86
N ARG A 88 17.74 10.67 14.86
CA ARG A 88 16.75 9.88 14.11
C ARG A 88 16.25 8.76 14.99
N VAL A 89 15.01 8.33 14.77
CA VAL A 89 14.52 7.07 15.34
C VAL A 89 15.34 5.95 14.72
N GLU A 90 16.06 5.24 15.57
CA GLU A 90 16.90 4.10 15.19
C GLU A 90 16.03 2.86 15.05
N SER A 91 15.14 2.65 16.02
CA SER A 91 14.14 1.59 15.96
C SER A 91 13.00 1.84 16.95
N MET A 92 11.84 1.29 16.62
CA MET A 92 10.68 1.19 17.48
C MET A 92 10.41 -0.26 17.86
N LYS A 93 9.83 -0.46 19.03
CA LYS A 93 9.47 -1.76 19.59
C LYS A 93 8.06 -1.68 20.16
N VAL A 94 7.20 -2.58 19.72
CA VAL A 94 5.87 -2.77 20.30
C VAL A 94 5.93 -3.90 21.30
N ARG A 95 5.34 -3.71 22.48
CA ARG A 95 5.16 -4.74 23.51
C ARG A 95 3.67 -4.93 23.77
N ILE A 96 3.17 -6.12 23.54
CA ILE A 96 1.80 -6.53 23.87
C ILE A 96 1.86 -7.33 25.17
N ILE A 97 1.33 -6.75 26.25
CA ILE A 97 1.50 -7.19 27.63
C ILE A 97 0.14 -7.65 28.16
N PRO A 98 -0.04 -8.93 28.55
CA PRO A 98 -1.29 -9.38 29.16
C PRO A 98 -1.57 -8.65 30.48
N ASN A 99 -2.82 -8.20 30.69
CA ASN A 99 -3.21 -7.46 31.90
C ASN A 99 -3.09 -8.31 33.18
N GLU A 100 -3.32 -9.62 33.08
CA GLU A 100 -3.26 -10.58 34.19
C GLU A 100 -1.86 -11.15 34.43
N GLY A 101 -0.83 -10.63 33.73
CA GLY A 101 0.50 -11.22 33.69
C GLY A 101 0.60 -12.39 32.69
N GLY A 102 1.83 -12.79 32.40
CA GLY A 102 2.13 -13.81 31.39
C GLY A 102 3.19 -13.34 30.39
N SER A 103 3.29 -14.05 29.26
CA SER A 103 4.30 -13.78 28.23
C SER A 103 3.99 -12.50 27.47
N VAL A 104 5.00 -11.64 27.36
CA VAL A 104 4.94 -10.40 26.56
C VAL A 104 5.32 -10.72 25.11
N THR A 105 4.45 -10.38 24.17
CA THR A 105 4.75 -10.46 22.73
C THR A 105 5.43 -9.17 22.30
N THR A 106 6.51 -9.28 21.53
CA THR A 106 7.28 -8.11 21.07
C THR A 106 7.38 -8.09 19.56
N PHE A 107 7.16 -6.93 18.96
CA PHE A 107 7.40 -6.63 17.55
C PHE A 107 8.41 -5.48 17.44
N THR A 108 9.31 -5.51 16.45
CA THR A 108 10.29 -4.42 16.23
C THR A 108 10.14 -3.92 14.80
N GLY A 109 10.12 -2.60 14.65
CA GLY A 109 9.99 -1.92 13.36
C GLY A 109 10.80 -0.63 13.34
N THR A 110 10.88 0.04 12.20
CA THR A 110 11.64 1.29 12.08
C THR A 110 10.76 2.49 12.47
N TRP A 111 9.49 2.46 12.07
CA TRP A 111 8.46 3.40 12.54
C TRP A 111 7.14 2.66 12.65
N VAL A 112 6.53 2.66 13.83
CA VAL A 112 5.31 1.90 14.10
C VAL A 112 4.22 2.80 14.63
N ASN A 113 3.02 2.68 14.06
CA ASN A 113 1.81 3.40 14.49
C ASN A 113 0.72 2.41 14.93
N PHE A 114 -0.06 2.82 15.94
CA PHE A 114 -1.30 2.16 16.34
C PHE A 114 -2.43 2.51 15.38
N ASP A 115 -3.27 1.51 15.08
CA ASP A 115 -4.62 1.66 14.53
C ASP A 115 -4.70 2.87 13.60
N PRO A 116 -3.87 2.88 12.54
CA PRO A 116 -3.65 4.06 11.73
C PRO A 116 -5.00 4.54 11.20
N LYS A 117 -5.47 5.66 11.76
CA LYS A 117 -6.85 6.15 11.70
C LYS A 117 -7.40 6.36 10.28
N ALA A 118 -6.52 6.37 9.28
CA ALA A 118 -6.83 6.69 7.90
C ALA A 118 -7.34 5.50 7.07
N PHE A 119 -7.29 4.26 7.59
CA PHE A 119 -7.40 3.04 6.76
C PHE A 119 -8.56 2.11 7.12
N VAL A 120 -9.58 2.58 7.82
CA VAL A 120 -10.80 1.78 8.04
C VAL A 120 -11.98 2.65 7.65
N ILE A 121 -12.69 2.25 6.58
CA ILE A 121 -13.85 3.00 6.09
C ILE A 121 -14.93 2.95 7.16
N ASP A 122 -15.59 4.08 7.41
CA ASP A 122 -16.59 4.27 8.47
C ASP A 122 -16.09 4.03 9.91
N TRP A 123 -14.77 3.99 10.13
CA TRP A 123 -14.21 3.90 11.48
C TRP A 123 -14.31 5.21 12.24
N GLN A 124 -15.36 5.30 13.05
CA GLN A 124 -15.65 6.44 13.90
C GLN A 124 -14.96 6.33 15.28
N GLY A 125 -13.75 5.76 15.32
CA GLY A 125 -13.02 5.51 16.57
C GLY A 125 -13.64 4.41 17.45
N LYS A 126 -14.45 3.52 16.86
CA LYS A 126 -14.97 2.32 17.55
C LYS A 126 -13.85 1.28 17.70
N PRO A 127 -13.95 0.34 18.66
CA PRO A 127 -13.09 -0.84 18.67
C PRO A 127 -13.10 -1.52 17.30
N LEU A 128 -11.92 -1.84 16.78
CA LEU A 128 -11.76 -2.55 15.53
C LEU A 128 -11.92 -4.04 15.81
N ASP A 129 -13.00 -4.66 15.36
CA ASP A 129 -13.28 -6.09 15.51
C ASP A 129 -13.28 -6.70 14.10
N LEU A 130 -12.16 -7.31 13.71
CA LEU A 130 -11.93 -7.80 12.36
C LEU A 130 -12.50 -9.20 12.16
N ASP A 131 -12.50 -10.03 13.21
CA ASP A 131 -12.93 -11.43 13.15
C ASP A 131 -14.37 -11.66 13.64
N GLY A 132 -15.01 -10.62 14.18
CA GLY A 132 -16.40 -10.60 14.60
C GLY A 132 -16.64 -11.26 15.95
N ASP A 133 -15.60 -11.46 16.77
CA ASP A 133 -15.70 -12.11 18.08
C ASP A 133 -16.12 -11.16 19.22
N GLY A 134 -16.24 -9.85 18.93
CA GLY A 134 -16.62 -8.82 19.88
C GLY A 134 -15.46 -8.29 20.74
N ILE A 135 -14.23 -8.73 20.50
CA ILE A 135 -13.01 -8.26 21.12
C ILE A 135 -12.26 -7.35 20.15
N GLU A 136 -11.67 -6.28 20.68
CA GLU A 136 -10.90 -5.34 19.85
C GLU A 136 -9.59 -6.00 19.37
N ASP A 137 -9.33 -5.92 18.08
CA ASP A 137 -8.08 -6.29 17.44
C ASP A 137 -7.09 -5.13 17.38
N LEU A 138 -5.82 -5.47 17.22
CA LEU A 138 -4.72 -4.52 17.08
C LEU A 138 -4.16 -4.56 15.66
N VAL A 139 -4.13 -3.40 15.00
CA VAL A 139 -3.43 -3.22 13.71
C VAL A 139 -2.18 -2.36 13.92
N LEU A 140 -1.03 -2.93 13.62
CA LEU A 140 0.26 -2.24 13.65
C LEU A 140 0.73 -1.97 12.23
N GLN A 141 0.85 -0.69 11.87
CA GLN A 141 1.50 -0.29 10.62
C GLN A 141 2.98 -0.02 10.90
N ASN A 142 3.86 -0.65 10.13
CA ASN A 142 5.29 -0.45 10.19
C ASN A 142 5.82 0.09 8.86
N TYR A 143 6.51 1.23 8.90
CA TYR A 143 7.24 1.74 7.74
C TYR A 143 8.50 0.93 7.49
N SER A 144 8.67 0.42 6.28
CA SER A 144 9.83 -0.39 5.91
C SER A 144 11.03 0.44 5.44
N GLY A 145 10.89 1.78 5.32
CA GLY A 145 11.99 2.66 4.92
C GLY A 145 12.12 2.94 3.42
N GLY A 146 11.17 2.47 2.59
CA GLY A 146 11.23 2.65 1.14
C GLY A 146 10.64 3.97 0.64
N GLY A 147 11.10 4.44 -0.53
CA GLY A 147 10.78 5.78 -1.07
C GLY A 147 9.32 6.01 -1.49
N HIS A 148 8.46 4.98 -1.46
CA HIS A 148 7.07 5.05 -1.93
C HIS A 148 6.06 4.75 -0.81
N CYS A 149 6.30 5.31 0.38
CA CYS A 149 5.45 5.09 1.57
C CYS A 149 5.29 3.60 1.89
N CYS A 150 6.38 2.83 1.84
CA CYS A 150 6.30 1.38 1.93
C CYS A 150 5.92 0.93 3.36
N TYR A 151 4.72 0.37 3.52
CA TYR A 151 4.20 -0.07 4.81
C TYR A 151 3.98 -1.59 4.85
N ASN A 152 4.16 -2.16 6.03
CA ASN A 152 3.78 -3.53 6.36
C ASN A 152 2.80 -3.50 7.53
N TYR A 153 1.89 -4.48 7.57
CA TYR A 153 0.83 -4.52 8.57
C TYR A 153 0.93 -5.81 9.36
N VAL A 154 1.01 -5.70 10.68
CA VAL A 154 0.94 -6.84 11.58
C VAL A 154 -0.34 -6.72 12.40
N ILE A 155 -1.16 -7.76 12.36
CA ILE A 155 -2.51 -7.74 12.90
C ILE A 155 -2.61 -8.82 13.96
N TYR A 156 -3.14 -8.46 15.13
CA TYR A 156 -3.37 -9.38 16.24
C TYR A 156 -4.83 -9.33 16.69
N SER A 157 -5.39 -10.50 16.97
CA SER A 157 -6.57 -10.60 17.83
C SER A 157 -6.13 -10.53 19.28
N LEU A 158 -6.79 -9.64 20.02
CA LEU A 158 -6.58 -9.45 21.46
C LEU A 158 -7.57 -10.28 22.30
N ALA A 159 -8.18 -11.30 21.70
CA ALA A 159 -8.77 -12.40 22.44
C ALA A 159 -7.71 -13.14 23.28
N LYS A 160 -8.16 -13.98 24.21
CA LYS A 160 -7.28 -14.86 25.00
C LYS A 160 -7.41 -16.30 24.47
N PRO A 161 -6.33 -16.93 23.99
CA PRO A 161 -4.96 -16.42 23.91
C PRO A 161 -4.75 -15.42 22.76
N LEU A 162 -3.75 -14.55 22.88
CA LEU A 162 -3.32 -13.62 21.83
C LEU A 162 -3.03 -14.39 20.54
N HIS A 163 -3.61 -13.96 19.42
CA HIS A 163 -3.46 -14.63 18.14
C HIS A 163 -2.99 -13.65 17.06
N LYS A 164 -2.00 -14.03 16.24
CA LYS A 164 -1.58 -13.21 15.08
C LYS A 164 -2.50 -13.51 13.91
N LEU A 165 -3.33 -12.55 13.52
CA LEU A 165 -4.23 -12.65 12.36
C LEU A 165 -3.48 -12.46 11.04
N GLY A 166 -2.43 -11.64 11.02
CA GLY A 166 -1.74 -11.35 9.77
C GLY A 166 -0.36 -10.73 9.95
N ASP A 167 0.49 -10.97 8.96
CA ASP A 167 1.77 -10.30 8.76
C ASP A 167 1.90 -10.05 7.26
N LEU A 168 1.54 -8.85 6.86
CA LEU A 168 1.13 -8.52 5.52
C LEU A 168 2.11 -7.50 4.92
N PRO A 169 3.03 -7.95 4.05
CA PRO A 169 3.99 -7.06 3.41
C PRO A 169 3.30 -6.32 2.25
N MET A 170 2.78 -5.14 2.54
CA MET A 170 2.02 -4.34 1.57
C MET A 170 2.92 -3.57 0.60
N ARG A 171 4.23 -3.52 0.88
CA ARG A 171 5.26 -2.98 -0.02
C ARG A 171 4.84 -1.59 -0.51
N ASP A 172 4.81 -1.39 -1.83
CA ASP A 172 4.58 -0.12 -2.50
C ASP A 172 3.07 0.18 -2.69
N CYS A 173 2.17 -0.46 -1.93
CA CYS A 173 0.75 -0.08 -1.92
C CYS A 173 0.48 1.19 -1.09
N GLY A 174 1.46 1.65 -0.32
CA GLY A 174 1.34 2.88 0.44
C GLY A 174 0.16 2.86 1.40
N GLU A 175 -0.61 3.94 1.33
CA GLU A 175 -1.81 4.20 2.12
C GLU A 175 -3.10 3.60 1.52
N LYS A 176 -3.00 2.85 0.40
CA LYS A 176 -4.16 2.25 -0.28
C LYS A 176 -4.62 0.97 0.42
N ILE A 177 -4.94 1.06 1.71
CA ILE A 177 -5.43 -0.07 2.49
C ILE A 177 -6.71 0.34 3.20
N SER A 178 -7.70 -0.54 3.15
CA SER A 178 -8.95 -0.41 3.90
C SER A 178 -9.35 -1.74 4.52
N PHE A 179 -10.07 -1.66 5.65
CA PHE A 179 -10.81 -2.80 6.20
C PHE A 179 -12.30 -2.57 6.00
N GLU A 180 -12.98 -3.52 5.35
CA GLU A 180 -14.37 -3.39 4.90
C GLU A 180 -15.10 -4.74 4.99
N ASP A 181 -16.38 -4.71 5.38
CA ASP A 181 -17.25 -5.90 5.31
C ASP A 181 -17.79 -6.02 3.87
N LEU A 182 -17.02 -6.69 3.00
CA LEU A 182 -17.30 -6.73 1.57
C LEU A 182 -18.41 -7.72 1.21
N ASN A 183 -18.69 -8.70 2.08
CA ASN A 183 -19.68 -9.75 1.85
C ASN A 183 -20.88 -9.72 2.80
N GLY A 184 -20.88 -8.85 3.81
CA GLY A 184 -21.97 -8.68 4.78
C GLY A 184 -21.96 -9.71 5.92
N ASP A 185 -20.86 -10.43 6.15
CA ASP A 185 -20.74 -11.45 7.20
C ASP A 185 -20.27 -10.90 8.56
N LYS A 186 -20.04 -9.58 8.63
CA LYS A 186 -19.54 -8.81 9.79
C LYS A 186 -18.08 -9.05 10.14
N LYS A 187 -17.34 -9.84 9.36
CA LYS A 187 -15.88 -9.87 9.42
C LYS A 187 -15.37 -8.87 8.41
N LEU A 188 -14.24 -8.23 8.72
CA LEU A 188 -13.67 -7.25 7.82
C LEU A 188 -12.66 -7.93 6.90
N GLU A 189 -12.87 -7.80 5.60
CA GLU A 189 -11.84 -8.01 4.61
C GLU A 189 -10.84 -6.86 4.62
N LEU A 190 -9.58 -7.18 4.37
CA LEU A 190 -8.57 -6.18 4.06
C LEU A 190 -8.51 -6.02 2.54
N LEU A 191 -8.86 -4.83 2.07
CA LEU A 191 -8.66 -4.37 0.70
C LEU A 191 -7.33 -3.61 0.62
N SER A 192 -6.51 -3.94 -0.36
CA SER A 192 -5.24 -3.29 -0.66
C SER A 192 -5.01 -3.25 -2.17
N CYS A 193 -3.79 -2.92 -2.58
CA CYS A 193 -3.33 -3.08 -3.95
C CYS A 193 -2.46 -4.34 -4.12
N ASN A 194 -2.27 -4.77 -5.38
CA ASN A 194 -1.34 -5.82 -5.74
C ASN A 194 -0.02 -5.21 -6.23
N PRO A 195 1.05 -5.20 -5.41
CA PRO A 195 2.28 -4.49 -5.75
C PRO A 195 3.10 -5.18 -6.84
N ASP A 196 2.70 -6.38 -7.28
CA ASP A 196 3.40 -7.10 -8.36
C ASP A 196 3.24 -6.40 -9.72
N PHE A 197 2.22 -5.55 -9.89
CA PHE A 197 1.94 -4.84 -11.14
C PHE A 197 2.57 -3.44 -11.24
N ILE A 198 3.28 -3.01 -10.20
CA ILE A 198 3.91 -1.68 -10.17
C ILE A 198 5.07 -1.64 -11.18
N TYR A 199 5.20 -0.52 -11.90
CA TYR A 199 6.13 -0.31 -13.03
C TYR A 199 5.87 -1.18 -14.25
N LEU A 200 4.70 -1.82 -14.35
CA LEU A 200 4.31 -2.52 -15.57
C LEU A 200 4.35 -1.56 -16.77
N GLY A 201 4.98 -1.98 -17.87
CA GLY A 201 5.16 -1.17 -19.07
C GLY A 201 6.11 0.00 -18.90
N ASP A 202 7.07 -0.12 -17.98
CA ASP A 202 8.07 0.89 -17.63
C ASP A 202 7.42 2.24 -17.23
N GLN A 203 6.17 2.20 -16.77
CA GLN A 203 5.45 3.37 -16.30
C GLN A 203 6.07 3.86 -14.98
N PRO A 204 6.09 5.19 -14.72
CA PRO A 204 6.45 5.68 -13.39
C PRO A 204 5.45 5.18 -12.35
N TYR A 205 5.85 5.18 -11.07
CA TYR A 205 5.00 4.72 -9.96
C TYR A 205 3.60 5.37 -9.98
N SER A 206 3.52 6.67 -10.24
CA SER A 206 2.27 7.45 -10.30
C SER A 206 1.31 7.03 -11.42
N GLU A 207 1.80 6.33 -12.43
CA GLU A 207 1.01 5.84 -13.58
C GLU A 207 0.99 4.32 -13.65
N SER A 208 1.48 3.64 -12.62
CA SER A 208 1.42 2.18 -12.56
C SER A 208 -0.02 1.71 -12.34
N PRO A 209 -0.40 0.54 -12.88
CA PRO A 209 -1.62 -0.13 -12.44
C PRO A 209 -1.45 -0.63 -11.00
N PHE A 210 -2.53 -0.55 -10.24
CA PHE A 210 -2.67 -1.03 -8.87
C PHE A 210 -3.92 -1.91 -8.74
N PRO A 211 -3.95 -3.13 -9.34
CA PRO A 211 -5.06 -4.06 -9.18
C PRO A 211 -5.40 -4.28 -7.71
N PRO A 212 -6.68 -4.41 -7.32
CA PRO A 212 -7.03 -4.75 -5.96
C PRO A 212 -6.34 -6.05 -5.49
N ALA A 213 -5.97 -6.10 -4.22
CA ALA A 213 -5.60 -7.32 -3.52
C ALA A 213 -6.46 -7.44 -2.27
N ILE A 214 -7.19 -8.54 -2.15
CA ILE A 214 -8.22 -8.71 -1.12
C ILE A 214 -7.81 -9.87 -0.24
N TYR A 215 -7.87 -9.66 1.07
CA TYR A 215 -7.56 -10.68 2.06
C TYR A 215 -8.77 -10.85 2.97
N THR A 216 -9.16 -12.10 3.20
CA THR A 216 -10.22 -12.45 4.15
C THR A 216 -9.67 -13.36 5.24
N LEU A 217 -10.33 -13.38 6.39
CA LEU A 217 -9.95 -14.21 7.53
C LEU A 217 -10.37 -15.67 7.30
N LYS A 218 -9.39 -16.54 7.09
CA LYS A 218 -9.58 -17.99 6.98
C LYS A 218 -8.79 -18.69 8.07
N ASN A 219 -9.49 -19.47 8.91
CA ASN A 219 -8.88 -20.20 10.02
C ASN A 219 -8.04 -19.29 10.94
N GLY A 220 -8.59 -18.10 11.26
CA GLY A 220 -7.94 -17.10 12.11
C GLY A 220 -6.78 -16.33 11.45
N GLN A 221 -6.57 -16.46 10.13
CA GLN A 221 -5.50 -15.76 9.43
C GLN A 221 -5.98 -15.09 8.15
N TYR A 222 -5.48 -13.88 7.88
CA TYR A 222 -5.70 -13.21 6.60
C TYR A 222 -5.04 -13.98 5.47
N ARG A 223 -5.82 -14.31 4.44
CA ARG A 223 -5.37 -15.02 3.24
C ARG A 223 -5.92 -14.31 2.00
N ARG A 224 -5.08 -14.23 0.95
CA ARG A 224 -5.48 -13.65 -0.34
C ARG A 224 -6.71 -14.40 -0.88
N ALA A 225 -7.73 -13.65 -1.26
CA ALA A 225 -9.06 -14.13 -1.63
C ALA A 225 -9.66 -13.35 -2.81
N ASP A 226 -8.82 -12.70 -3.64
CA ASP A 226 -9.22 -11.87 -4.78
C ASP A 226 -10.44 -12.40 -5.57
N ARG A 227 -10.41 -13.69 -5.92
CA ARG A 227 -11.45 -14.33 -6.77
C ARG A 227 -12.80 -14.52 -6.08
N GLU A 228 -12.86 -14.43 -4.75
CA GLU A 228 -14.10 -14.50 -3.98
C GLU A 228 -14.87 -13.17 -4.04
N PHE A 229 -14.17 -12.06 -4.30
CA PHE A 229 -14.73 -10.70 -4.27
C PHE A 229 -14.71 -10.08 -5.66
N LYS A 230 -15.24 -10.80 -6.65
CA LYS A 230 -15.20 -10.39 -8.07
C LYS A 230 -15.74 -8.99 -8.33
N GLN A 231 -16.77 -8.58 -7.59
CA GLN A 231 -17.41 -7.29 -7.81
C GLN A 231 -16.46 -6.12 -7.63
N VAL A 232 -15.51 -6.20 -6.69
CA VAL A 232 -14.49 -5.15 -6.48
C VAL A 232 -13.68 -4.89 -7.75
N PHE A 233 -13.28 -5.95 -8.44
CA PHE A 233 -12.54 -5.86 -9.70
C PHE A 233 -13.43 -5.38 -10.86
N LEU A 234 -14.69 -5.82 -10.91
CA LEU A 234 -15.63 -5.37 -11.95
C LEU A 234 -15.95 -3.88 -11.83
N ASP A 235 -16.08 -3.37 -10.60
CA ASP A 235 -16.28 -1.96 -10.33
C ASP A 235 -15.04 -1.14 -10.73
N ASP A 236 -13.83 -1.61 -10.41
CA ASP A 236 -12.58 -0.97 -10.85
C ASP A 236 -12.46 -0.95 -12.38
N ILE A 237 -12.69 -2.09 -13.05
CA ILE A 237 -12.71 -2.18 -14.52
C ILE A 237 -13.68 -1.15 -15.13
N GLN A 238 -14.86 -0.97 -14.53
CA GLN A 238 -15.83 0.01 -14.99
C GLN A 238 -15.32 1.45 -14.81
N GLU A 239 -14.73 1.78 -13.66
CA GLU A 239 -14.09 3.07 -13.42
C GLU A 239 -13.00 3.37 -14.46
N GLN A 240 -12.13 2.38 -14.73
CA GLN A 240 -11.06 2.52 -15.71
C GLN A 240 -11.59 2.72 -17.14
N ARG A 241 -12.70 2.06 -17.50
CA ARG A 241 -13.36 2.26 -18.80
C ARG A 241 -13.95 3.66 -18.93
N GLU A 242 -14.56 4.17 -17.86
CA GLU A 242 -15.06 5.54 -17.83
C GLU A 242 -13.92 6.55 -17.95
N ALA A 243 -12.78 6.32 -17.28
CA ALA A 243 -11.58 7.14 -17.44
C ALA A 243 -11.05 7.12 -18.88
N LEU A 244 -10.93 5.92 -19.49
CA LEU A 244 -10.50 5.74 -20.89
C LEU A 244 -11.41 6.45 -21.88
N SER A 245 -12.73 6.48 -21.63
CA SER A 245 -13.69 7.17 -22.49
C SER A 245 -13.47 8.69 -22.52
N LYS A 246 -12.88 9.25 -21.46
CA LYS A 246 -12.56 10.68 -21.35
C LYS A 246 -11.19 11.00 -21.95
N ALA A 247 -10.20 10.17 -21.69
CA ALA A 247 -8.85 10.30 -22.25
C ALA A 247 -8.13 8.96 -22.25
N TYR A 248 -7.57 8.58 -23.40
CA TYR A 248 -6.75 7.38 -23.48
C TYR A 248 -5.49 7.52 -22.62
N ARG A 249 -5.25 6.55 -21.74
CA ARG A 249 -3.99 6.36 -21.03
C ARG A 249 -3.66 4.86 -21.00
N PRO A 250 -2.43 4.45 -21.36
CA PRO A 250 -2.02 3.04 -21.30
C PRO A 250 -2.27 2.41 -19.93
N ALA A 251 -2.00 3.14 -18.84
CA ALA A 251 -2.20 2.70 -17.47
C ALA A 251 -3.60 2.17 -17.18
N ASN A 252 -4.65 2.85 -17.66
CA ASN A 252 -6.03 2.41 -17.44
C ASN A 252 -6.33 1.10 -18.19
N VAL A 253 -5.75 0.91 -19.39
CA VAL A 253 -5.87 -0.36 -20.11
C VAL A 253 -5.15 -1.48 -19.35
N LEU A 254 -3.93 -1.20 -18.86
CA LEU A 254 -3.15 -2.18 -18.10
C LEU A 254 -3.84 -2.58 -16.78
N GLN A 255 -4.51 -1.63 -16.12
CA GLN A 255 -5.34 -1.90 -14.95
C GLN A 255 -6.47 -2.89 -15.29
N ILE A 256 -7.30 -2.59 -16.30
CA ILE A 256 -8.40 -3.48 -16.74
C ILE A 256 -7.90 -4.90 -17.03
N VAL A 257 -6.79 -5.00 -17.75
CA VAL A 257 -6.21 -6.30 -18.14
C VAL A 257 -5.69 -7.03 -16.91
N ALA A 258 -5.00 -6.33 -16.01
CA ALA A 258 -4.49 -6.92 -14.78
C ALA A 258 -5.62 -7.42 -13.86
N ASP A 259 -6.73 -6.70 -13.74
CA ASP A 259 -7.89 -7.11 -12.95
C ASP A 259 -8.49 -8.42 -13.48
N TYR A 260 -8.72 -8.52 -14.79
CA TYR A 260 -9.19 -9.78 -15.39
C TYR A 260 -8.21 -10.93 -15.18
N LEU A 261 -6.90 -10.68 -15.26
CA LEU A 261 -5.89 -11.71 -15.01
C LEU A 261 -5.89 -12.17 -13.54
N VAL A 262 -6.04 -11.26 -12.58
CA VAL A 262 -6.17 -11.60 -11.14
C VAL A 262 -7.42 -12.46 -10.91
N LEU A 263 -8.53 -12.12 -11.57
CA LEU A 263 -9.76 -12.92 -11.55
C LEU A 263 -9.62 -14.30 -12.21
N GLY A 264 -8.54 -14.54 -12.97
CA GLY A 264 -8.32 -15.76 -13.75
C GLY A 264 -9.08 -15.79 -15.08
N GLU A 265 -9.55 -14.63 -15.56
CA GLU A 265 -10.29 -14.47 -16.82
C GLU A 265 -9.35 -14.14 -17.99
N GLU A 266 -8.33 -14.97 -18.21
CA GLU A 266 -7.24 -14.69 -19.15
C GLU A 266 -7.73 -14.41 -20.58
N ALA A 267 -8.70 -15.18 -21.07
CA ALA A 267 -9.25 -14.98 -22.42
C ALA A 267 -9.88 -13.59 -22.58
N THR A 268 -10.60 -13.13 -21.56
CA THR A 268 -11.18 -11.78 -21.53
C THR A 268 -10.07 -10.74 -21.44
N ALA A 269 -9.09 -10.93 -20.54
CA ALA A 269 -7.96 -10.02 -20.37
C ALA A 269 -7.23 -9.76 -21.70
N TRP A 270 -6.93 -10.82 -22.46
CA TRP A 270 -6.22 -10.67 -23.74
C TRP A 270 -7.08 -10.06 -24.82
N LYS A 271 -8.37 -10.38 -24.88
CA LYS A 271 -9.31 -9.73 -25.79
C LYS A 271 -9.37 -8.22 -25.55
N GLU A 272 -9.45 -7.79 -24.29
CA GLU A 272 -9.47 -6.39 -23.90
C GLU A 272 -8.13 -5.71 -24.21
N PHE A 273 -7.00 -6.37 -23.90
CA PHE A 273 -5.67 -5.85 -24.21
C PHE A 273 -5.49 -5.58 -25.71
N ASP A 274 -5.86 -6.53 -26.57
CA ASP A 274 -5.70 -6.41 -28.01
C ASP A 274 -6.59 -5.30 -28.59
N ALA A 275 -7.80 -5.13 -28.04
CA ALA A 275 -8.76 -4.13 -28.48
C ALA A 275 -8.43 -2.71 -27.99
N LEU A 276 -7.98 -2.56 -26.73
CA LEU A 276 -7.86 -1.25 -26.07
C LEU A 276 -6.43 -0.70 -26.09
N TYR A 277 -5.40 -1.54 -26.00
CA TYR A 277 -4.02 -1.05 -25.92
C TYR A 277 -3.56 -0.56 -27.29
N GLN A 278 -3.01 0.66 -27.35
CA GLN A 278 -2.59 1.31 -28.59
C GLN A 278 -1.06 1.50 -28.69
N GLY A 279 -0.31 1.14 -27.65
CA GLY A 279 1.16 1.27 -27.66
C GLY A 279 1.83 0.32 -28.66
N ALA A 280 2.95 0.76 -29.25
CA ALA A 280 3.73 -0.05 -30.20
C ALA A 280 4.46 -1.21 -29.52
N ASP A 281 4.55 -1.21 -28.18
CA ASP A 281 5.25 -2.16 -27.35
C ASP A 281 4.37 -3.33 -26.87
N LYS A 282 3.23 -3.59 -27.53
CA LYS A 282 2.26 -4.65 -27.19
C LYS A 282 2.90 -5.98 -26.76
N GLU A 283 3.84 -6.49 -27.54
CA GLU A 283 4.44 -7.79 -27.27
C GLU A 283 5.30 -7.76 -26.00
N LYS A 284 6.07 -6.70 -25.79
CA LYS A 284 6.86 -6.52 -24.56
C LYS A 284 5.96 -6.50 -23.32
N ILE A 285 4.85 -5.77 -23.38
CA ILE A 285 3.87 -5.70 -22.30
C ILE A 285 3.22 -7.06 -22.04
N ARG A 286 2.82 -7.77 -23.09
CA ARG A 286 2.25 -9.13 -22.99
C ARG A 286 3.21 -10.07 -22.26
N GLN A 287 4.51 -10.03 -22.59
CA GLN A 287 5.54 -10.83 -21.90
C GLN A 287 5.77 -10.40 -20.45
N GLN A 288 5.64 -9.10 -20.12
CA GLN A 288 5.68 -8.64 -18.73
C GLN A 288 4.47 -9.18 -17.94
N LEU A 289 3.26 -9.02 -18.46
CA LEU A 289 2.03 -9.52 -17.84
C LEU A 289 2.05 -11.03 -17.61
N LEU A 290 2.47 -11.82 -18.60
CA LEU A 290 2.59 -13.28 -18.47
C LEU A 290 3.52 -13.70 -17.31
N ARG A 291 4.62 -12.96 -17.09
CA ARG A 291 5.53 -13.23 -15.97
C ARG A 291 4.91 -12.94 -14.60
N LEU A 292 3.99 -11.99 -14.51
CA LEU A 292 3.33 -11.62 -13.26
C LEU A 292 2.26 -12.62 -12.84
N VAL A 293 1.61 -13.27 -13.80
CA VAL A 293 0.42 -14.11 -13.58
C VAL A 293 0.71 -15.61 -13.70
N SER A 294 1.91 -15.97 -14.16
CA SER A 294 2.36 -17.36 -14.14
C SER A 294 2.45 -17.88 -12.69
N PRO A 295 1.97 -19.10 -12.40
CA PRO A 295 2.10 -19.69 -11.07
C PRO A 295 3.57 -19.65 -10.61
N ARG A 296 3.81 -19.10 -9.41
CA ARG A 296 5.12 -19.19 -8.73
C ARG A 296 5.18 -20.44 -7.86
#